data_AF-A0A9D5IDB4-F1
#
_entry.id   AF-A0A9D5IDB4-F1
#
_cell.length_a   1.000
_cell.length_b   1.000
_cell.length_c   1.000
_cell.angle_alpha   90.00
_cell.angle_beta   90.00
_cell.angle_gamma   90.00
#
_symmetry.space_group_name_H-M   'P 1'
#
loop_
_entity.id
_entity.type
_entity.pdbx_description
1 polymer ?
#
loop_
_entity_poly.entity_id
_entity_poly.type
_entity_poly.pdbx_seq_one_letter_code
_entity_poly.pdbx_strand_id
1 'polypeptide(L)'
;RVEAQRTRAMSRGQVGRFLVSFIDNHDAFWQHGGRFANFSPDEQVVAAMGYLLCALGTACIYYGTEQGFAGSGGDNEMREAMFDRERPGESLLNPECRIYQEVAKLAAIKRENAVLRFGRMYFREISGNQVDFGLPYGNAYTLAFSRLLYGREVLVAYNVSEHARSDSVIIDRSIHSAGGELRYLYGGEGAVAVQASSDGQVRYVRLDLAPHQFVILE
;
A
#
# COMPACT_ATOMS: atom_id res chain seq x y z
N ARG A 1 -8.55 17.84 18.05
CA ARG A 1 -8.10 18.04 16.64
C ARG A 1 -7.94 16.71 15.90
N VAL A 2 -7.26 15.71 16.51
CA VAL A 2 -7.16 14.32 16.01
C VAL A 2 -8.53 13.63 15.90
N GLU A 3 -9.38 13.76 16.91
CA GLU A 3 -10.75 13.20 16.89
C GLU A 3 -11.62 13.79 15.77
N ALA A 4 -11.54 15.10 15.56
CA ALA A 4 -12.22 15.77 14.45
C ALA A 4 -11.67 15.36 13.07
N GLN A 5 -10.39 14.98 12.98
CA GLN A 5 -9.82 14.39 11.77
C GLN A 5 -10.26 12.94 11.58
N ARG A 6 -10.44 12.17 12.66
CA ARG A 6 -10.92 10.78 12.62
C ARG A 6 -12.33 10.67 12.06
N THR A 7 -13.26 11.51 12.54
CA THR A 7 -14.64 11.57 12.03
C THR A 7 -14.69 12.05 10.57
N ARG A 8 -13.77 12.93 10.18
CA ARG A 8 -13.68 13.47 8.82
C ARG A 8 -12.97 12.54 7.83
N ALA A 9 -12.02 11.72 8.25
CA ALA A 9 -11.27 10.83 7.37
C ALA A 9 -12.13 9.64 6.92
N MET A 10 -12.93 9.08 7.83
CA MET A 10 -13.76 7.91 7.54
C MET A 10 -15.09 8.23 6.81
N SER A 11 -15.51 9.50 6.79
CA SER A 11 -16.79 9.93 6.17
C SER A 11 -16.65 10.56 4.78
N ARG A 12 -15.45 10.58 4.18
CA ARG A 12 -15.19 11.40 2.97
C ARG A 12 -15.92 10.95 1.70
N GLY A 13 -16.63 9.82 1.68
CA GLY A 13 -17.47 9.42 0.55
C GLY A 13 -16.79 9.64 -0.81
N GLN A 14 -17.47 10.30 -1.75
CA GLN A 14 -16.90 10.66 -3.06
C GLN A 14 -15.84 11.77 -3.00
N VAL A 15 -15.83 12.62 -1.97
CA VAL A 15 -14.92 13.78 -1.85
C VAL A 15 -13.48 13.36 -1.61
N GLY A 16 -13.26 12.20 -0.99
CA GLY A 16 -11.92 11.63 -0.77
C GLY A 16 -11.11 11.44 -2.06
N ARG A 17 -11.78 11.31 -3.23
CA ARG A 17 -11.12 11.19 -4.54
C ARG A 17 -10.37 12.45 -4.97
N PHE A 18 -10.76 13.62 -4.45
CA PHE A 18 -10.12 14.91 -4.80
C PHE A 18 -8.91 15.23 -3.92
N LEU A 19 -8.57 14.38 -2.97
CA LEU A 19 -7.39 14.57 -2.16
C LEU A 19 -6.17 14.06 -2.91
N VAL A 20 -5.13 14.88 -2.90
CA VAL A 20 -3.80 14.44 -3.28
C VAL A 20 -3.16 13.78 -2.07
N SER A 21 -2.75 12.53 -2.25
CA SER A 21 -2.01 11.77 -1.25
C SER A 21 -0.58 11.58 -1.75
N PHE A 22 0.38 11.71 -0.86
CA PHE A 22 1.80 11.54 -1.12
C PHE A 22 2.46 10.95 0.12
N ILE A 23 3.56 10.22 -0.07
CA ILE A 23 4.35 9.65 1.03
C ILE A 23 5.40 10.66 1.53
N ASP A 24 5.97 11.45 0.62
CA ASP A 24 6.85 12.57 0.90
C ASP A 24 6.68 13.68 -0.15
N ASN A 25 7.32 14.82 0.08
CA ASN A 25 7.31 15.98 -0.80
C ASN A 25 8.58 16.83 -0.58
N HIS A 26 8.66 17.99 -1.24
CA HIS A 26 9.79 18.92 -1.07
C HIS A 26 9.91 19.50 0.34
N ASP A 27 8.82 19.52 1.13
CA ASP A 27 8.80 19.96 2.52
C ASP A 27 9.09 18.82 3.51
N ALA A 28 9.57 17.66 3.03
CA ALA A 28 9.88 16.51 3.88
C ALA A 28 11.00 16.77 4.89
N PHE A 29 11.75 17.87 4.77
CA PHE A 29 12.73 18.30 5.77
C PHE A 29 12.12 18.57 7.15
N TRP A 30 10.81 18.82 7.24
CA TRP A 30 10.10 18.91 8.53
C TRP A 30 9.81 17.54 9.15
N GLN A 31 9.92 16.45 8.39
CA GLN A 31 9.76 15.09 8.90
C GLN A 31 11.05 14.62 9.54
N HIS A 32 10.92 13.75 10.54
CA HIS A 32 12.08 13.14 11.17
C HIS A 32 12.80 12.25 10.16
N GLY A 33 13.89 12.76 9.60
CA GLY A 33 14.74 12.03 8.67
C GLY A 33 14.69 12.45 7.21
N GLY A 34 13.92 13.46 6.83
CA GLY A 34 13.87 13.95 5.44
C GLY A 34 13.00 13.08 4.54
N ARG A 35 13.51 12.72 3.34
CA ARG A 35 12.79 11.89 2.37
C ARG A 35 12.45 10.51 2.93
N PHE A 36 11.38 9.92 2.43
CA PHE A 36 10.87 8.65 2.96
C PHE A 36 11.90 7.51 2.81
N ALA A 37 12.64 7.48 1.71
CA ALA A 37 13.64 6.43 1.45
C ALA A 37 14.91 6.55 2.30
N ASN A 38 15.14 7.66 3.01
CA ASN A 38 16.37 7.83 3.79
C ASN A 38 16.54 6.81 4.93
N PHE A 39 15.43 6.31 5.48
CA PHE A 39 15.42 5.31 6.55
C PHE A 39 14.59 4.08 6.21
N SER A 40 14.20 3.93 4.94
CA SER A 40 13.33 2.84 4.51
C SER A 40 14.09 1.92 3.55
N PRO A 41 14.11 0.60 3.76
CA PRO A 41 14.58 -0.32 2.74
C PRO A 41 13.69 -0.22 1.49
N ASP A 42 14.23 -0.61 0.34
CA ASP A 42 13.52 -0.58 -0.95
C ASP A 42 12.13 -1.21 -0.87
N GLU A 43 11.98 -2.32 -0.15
CA GLU A 43 10.70 -3.02 0.05
C GLU A 43 9.66 -2.11 0.69
N GLN A 44 10.06 -1.33 1.70
CA GLN A 44 9.18 -0.39 2.38
C GLN A 44 8.81 0.78 1.48
N VAL A 45 9.74 1.26 0.66
CA VAL A 45 9.50 2.32 -0.33
C VAL A 45 8.51 1.87 -1.40
N VAL A 46 8.72 0.67 -1.95
CA VAL A 46 7.81 0.03 -2.91
C VAL A 46 6.44 -0.20 -2.29
N ALA A 47 6.37 -0.72 -1.06
CA ALA A 47 5.12 -0.98 -0.37
C ALA A 47 4.32 0.30 -0.08
N ALA A 48 4.99 1.37 0.34
CA ALA A 48 4.35 2.66 0.59
C ALA A 48 3.77 3.26 -0.70
N MET A 49 4.50 3.16 -1.82
CA MET A 49 3.98 3.56 -3.13
C MET A 49 2.86 2.65 -3.63
N GLY A 50 2.94 1.34 -3.41
CA GLY A 50 1.88 0.38 -3.72
C GLY A 50 0.59 0.71 -2.96
N TYR A 51 0.70 0.97 -1.66
CA TYR A 51 -0.41 1.42 -0.84
C TYR A 51 -1.00 2.72 -1.38
N LEU A 52 -0.15 3.72 -1.65
CA LEU A 52 -0.58 5.02 -2.17
C LEU A 52 -1.32 4.89 -3.51
N LEU A 53 -0.82 4.07 -4.42
CA LEU A 53 -1.43 3.83 -5.73
C LEU A 53 -2.78 3.12 -5.61
N CYS A 54 -2.91 2.17 -4.69
CA CYS A 54 -4.10 1.32 -4.54
C CYS A 54 -5.17 1.93 -3.62
N ALA A 55 -4.83 2.90 -2.78
CA ALA A 55 -5.76 3.60 -1.89
C ALA A 55 -6.71 4.54 -2.65
N LEU A 56 -7.75 5.03 -1.95
CA LEU A 56 -8.61 6.10 -2.47
C LEU A 56 -7.87 7.44 -2.51
N GLY A 57 -8.04 8.17 -3.61
CA GLY A 57 -7.47 9.50 -3.79
C GLY A 57 -6.67 9.61 -5.08
N THR A 58 -6.06 10.77 -5.27
CA THR A 58 -5.09 11.01 -6.33
C THR A 58 -3.70 10.77 -5.76
N ALA A 59 -3.10 9.63 -6.13
CA ALA A 59 -1.72 9.31 -5.78
C ALA A 59 -0.76 10.30 -6.45
N CYS A 60 0.12 10.91 -5.66
CA CYS A 60 1.19 11.77 -6.12
C CYS A 60 2.52 11.23 -5.59
N ILE A 61 3.42 10.94 -6.52
CA ILE A 61 4.78 10.52 -6.21
C ILE A 61 5.65 11.75 -6.41
N TYR A 62 6.33 12.19 -5.35
CA TYR A 62 7.30 13.25 -5.45
C TYR A 62 8.53 12.73 -6.20
N TYR A 63 9.04 13.51 -7.15
CA TYR A 63 10.09 13.04 -8.05
C TYR A 63 11.32 12.56 -7.27
N GLY A 64 11.93 11.49 -7.74
CA GLY A 64 13.06 10.84 -7.10
C GLY A 64 12.68 9.82 -6.04
N THR A 65 11.47 9.83 -5.50
CA THR A 65 11.02 8.77 -4.58
C THR A 65 10.95 7.41 -5.30
N GLU A 66 10.62 7.41 -6.59
CA GLU A 66 10.71 6.24 -7.48
C GLU A 66 12.15 5.78 -7.76
N GLN A 67 13.14 6.61 -7.45
CA GLN A 67 14.57 6.30 -7.56
C GLN A 67 15.22 6.03 -6.18
N GLY A 68 14.44 6.04 -5.10
CA GLY A 68 14.97 5.87 -3.74
C GLY A 68 15.76 7.07 -3.21
N PHE A 69 15.48 8.28 -3.68
CA PHE A 69 16.14 9.49 -3.20
C PHE A 69 16.01 9.62 -1.67
N ALA A 70 17.14 9.85 -1.02
CA ALA A 70 17.35 9.71 0.42
C ALA A 70 17.74 11.04 1.07
N GLY A 71 17.48 12.16 0.40
CA GLY A 71 17.75 13.50 0.90
C GLY A 71 17.39 13.67 2.38
N SER A 72 18.34 14.18 3.16
CA SER A 72 18.21 14.45 4.59
C SER A 72 18.89 15.78 4.93
N GLY A 73 18.30 16.59 5.81
CA GLY A 73 18.79 17.94 6.09
C GLY A 73 17.72 19.02 5.87
N GLY A 74 18.09 20.11 5.20
CA GLY A 74 17.21 21.23 4.92
C GLY A 74 16.49 21.13 3.57
N ASP A 75 15.93 22.25 3.13
CA ASP A 75 15.10 22.34 1.91
C ASP A 75 15.86 21.93 0.64
N ASN A 76 17.15 22.28 0.53
CA ASN A 76 17.96 21.93 -0.65
C ASN A 76 18.21 20.43 -0.74
N GLU A 77 18.41 19.75 0.38
CA GLU A 77 18.68 18.32 0.42
C GLU A 77 17.44 17.49 0.03
N MET A 78 16.22 18.04 0.15
CA MET A 78 15.00 17.39 -0.35
C MET A 78 14.85 17.50 -1.88
N ARG A 79 15.73 18.26 -2.55
CA ARG A 79 15.64 18.62 -3.97
C ARG A 79 16.85 18.09 -4.75
N GLU A 80 17.24 16.85 -4.47
CA GLU A 80 18.24 16.11 -5.25
C GLU A 80 17.95 16.22 -6.76
N ALA A 81 19.02 16.33 -7.56
CA ALA A 81 18.89 16.56 -8.99
C ALA A 81 18.57 15.27 -9.76
N MET A 82 17.57 15.33 -10.65
CA MET A 82 17.25 14.25 -11.60
C MET A 82 17.92 14.47 -12.98
N PHE A 83 18.79 15.47 -13.07
CA PHE A 83 19.49 15.86 -14.29
C PHE A 83 20.96 16.08 -13.98
N ASP A 84 21.81 15.70 -14.92
CA ASP A 84 23.25 15.81 -14.78
C ASP A 84 23.66 17.30 -14.80
N ARG A 85 24.44 17.71 -13.80
CA ARG A 85 24.93 19.09 -13.67
C ARG A 85 26.07 19.39 -14.63
N GLU A 86 26.90 18.39 -14.93
CA GLU A 86 28.04 18.50 -15.84
C GLU A 86 27.59 18.32 -17.30
N ARG A 87 26.48 17.61 -17.54
CA ARG A 87 25.87 17.42 -18.87
C ARG A 87 24.40 17.91 -18.89
N PRO A 88 24.16 19.24 -18.98
CA PRO A 88 22.81 19.81 -18.96
C PRO A 88 21.87 19.18 -20.01
N GLY A 89 20.69 18.74 -19.56
CA GLY A 89 19.68 18.09 -20.40
C GLY A 89 19.73 16.56 -20.38
N GLU A 90 20.79 15.96 -19.82
CA GLU A 90 20.84 14.52 -19.60
C GLU A 90 20.11 14.14 -18.31
N SER A 91 19.20 13.16 -18.40
CA SER A 91 18.46 12.64 -17.25
C SER A 91 19.30 11.63 -16.48
N LEU A 92 19.25 11.72 -15.15
CA LEU A 92 19.83 10.73 -14.22
C LEU A 92 18.83 9.64 -13.82
N LEU A 93 17.65 9.61 -14.46
CA LEU A 93 16.66 8.57 -14.23
C LEU A 93 17.28 7.21 -14.58
N ASN A 94 17.26 6.28 -13.64
CA ASN A 94 17.68 4.90 -13.87
C ASN A 94 16.44 3.99 -14.05
N PRO A 95 16.12 3.52 -15.27
CA PRO A 95 15.02 2.59 -15.51
C PRO A 95 15.28 1.18 -14.94
N GLU A 96 16.54 0.84 -14.66
CA GLU A 96 16.95 -0.41 -14.02
C GLU A 96 16.90 -0.35 -12.49
N CYS A 97 16.53 0.81 -11.92
CA CYS A 97 16.28 0.92 -10.48
C CYS A 97 15.13 -0.01 -10.09
N ARG A 98 15.34 -0.87 -9.08
CA ARG A 98 14.33 -1.83 -8.62
C ARG A 98 13.05 -1.13 -8.17
N ILE A 99 13.17 -0.08 -7.36
CA ILE A 99 12.02 0.69 -6.88
C ILE A 99 11.19 1.19 -8.08
N TYR A 100 11.86 1.76 -9.09
CA TYR A 100 11.21 2.25 -10.29
C TYR A 100 10.45 1.15 -11.04
N GLN A 101 11.08 0.00 -11.25
CA GLN A 101 10.46 -1.14 -11.93
C GLN A 101 9.24 -1.69 -11.17
N GLU A 102 9.34 -1.82 -9.85
CA GLU A 102 8.24 -2.31 -9.02
C GLU A 102 7.06 -1.33 -8.98
N VAL A 103 7.33 -0.03 -8.88
CA VAL A 103 6.30 1.01 -8.95
C VAL A 103 5.61 1.02 -10.32
N ALA A 104 6.37 0.81 -11.40
CA ALA A 104 5.80 0.70 -12.74
C ALA A 104 4.86 -0.51 -12.86
N LYS A 105 5.22 -1.67 -12.31
CA LYS A 105 4.35 -2.86 -12.24
C LYS A 105 3.06 -2.56 -11.47
N LEU A 106 3.17 -1.96 -10.29
CA LEU A 106 2.02 -1.58 -9.46
C LEU A 106 1.09 -0.58 -10.16
N ALA A 107 1.67 0.42 -10.84
CA ALA A 107 0.91 1.39 -11.63
C ALA A 107 0.18 0.73 -12.80
N ALA A 108 0.81 -0.26 -13.47
CA ALA A 108 0.17 -1.03 -14.53
C ALA A 108 -1.02 -1.85 -14.01
N ILE A 109 -0.86 -2.57 -12.90
CA ILE A 109 -1.93 -3.33 -12.26
C ILE A 109 -3.12 -2.42 -11.91
N LYS A 110 -2.85 -1.27 -11.29
CA LYS A 110 -3.91 -0.29 -10.99
C LYS A 110 -4.60 0.20 -12.27
N ARG A 111 -3.84 0.51 -13.32
CA ARG A 111 -4.40 1.02 -14.59
C ARG A 111 -5.33 0.03 -15.26
N GLU A 112 -4.99 -1.26 -15.20
CA GLU A 112 -5.72 -2.34 -15.86
C GLU A 112 -6.88 -2.88 -14.99
N ASN A 113 -6.79 -2.79 -13.66
CA ASN A 113 -7.82 -3.27 -12.76
C ASN A 113 -8.88 -2.21 -12.44
N ALA A 114 -10.12 -2.40 -12.92
CA ALA A 114 -11.24 -1.48 -12.69
C ALA A 114 -11.64 -1.38 -11.21
N VAL A 115 -11.49 -2.46 -10.43
CA VAL A 115 -11.80 -2.49 -9.00
C VAL A 115 -10.86 -1.56 -8.22
N LEU A 116 -9.56 -1.59 -8.53
CA LEU A 116 -8.57 -0.67 -7.94
C LEU A 116 -8.78 0.79 -8.39
N ARG A 117 -9.32 1.05 -9.57
CA ARG A 117 -9.61 2.43 -10.02
C ARG A 117 -10.87 3.00 -9.38
N PHE A 118 -11.96 2.24 -9.42
CA PHE A 118 -13.29 2.78 -9.16
C PHE A 118 -13.99 2.21 -7.94
N GLY A 119 -13.49 1.10 -7.40
CA GLY A 119 -14.10 0.41 -6.27
C GLY A 119 -14.11 1.23 -4.99
N ARG A 120 -15.07 0.94 -4.12
CA ARG A 120 -15.12 1.48 -2.75
C ARG A 120 -14.01 0.85 -1.93
N MET A 121 -13.43 1.58 -0.98
CA MET A 121 -12.35 1.08 -0.13
C MET A 121 -12.90 0.78 1.27
N TYR A 122 -12.54 -0.39 1.80
CA TYR A 122 -12.89 -0.84 3.14
C TYR A 122 -11.64 -1.35 3.83
N PHE A 123 -11.28 -0.78 4.98
CA PHE A 123 -10.22 -1.38 5.81
C PHE A 123 -10.65 -2.76 6.28
N ARG A 124 -9.71 -3.70 6.31
CA ARG A 124 -9.94 -5.07 6.74
C ARG A 124 -9.31 -5.31 8.10
N GLU A 125 -10.06 -6.00 8.93
CA GLU A 125 -9.59 -6.48 10.23
C GLU A 125 -8.65 -7.67 10.03
N ILE A 126 -7.71 -7.80 10.96
CA ILE A 126 -6.74 -8.90 10.99
C ILE A 126 -6.90 -9.72 12.26
N SER A 127 -6.39 -10.95 12.23
CA SER A 127 -6.35 -11.86 13.38
C SER A 127 -5.07 -12.70 13.38
N GLY A 128 -4.47 -12.85 14.56
CA GLY A 128 -3.37 -13.80 14.78
C GLY A 128 -3.82 -15.19 15.22
N ASN A 129 -5.06 -15.32 15.71
CA ASN A 129 -5.60 -16.58 16.25
C ASN A 129 -6.80 -17.13 15.47
N GLN A 130 -7.18 -16.48 14.36
CA GLN A 130 -8.30 -16.87 13.48
C GLN A 130 -9.69 -16.81 14.14
N VAL A 131 -9.78 -16.24 15.33
CA VAL A 131 -11.03 -16.12 16.11
C VAL A 131 -11.34 -14.66 16.37
N ASP A 132 -10.39 -13.92 16.94
CA ASP A 132 -10.55 -12.53 17.30
C ASP A 132 -10.01 -11.65 16.16
N PHE A 133 -10.93 -11.01 15.45
CA PHE A 133 -10.60 -10.06 14.39
C PHE A 133 -10.79 -8.63 14.89
N GLY A 134 -9.84 -7.77 14.54
CA GLY A 134 -9.92 -6.35 14.84
C GLY A 134 -9.06 -5.52 13.92
N LEU A 135 -9.30 -4.21 13.92
CA LEU A 135 -8.41 -3.28 13.23
C LEU A 135 -7.04 -3.27 13.94
N PRO A 136 -5.94 -3.22 13.18
CA PRO A 136 -4.61 -3.27 13.76
C PRO A 136 -4.34 -2.07 14.69
N TYR A 137 -3.52 -2.30 15.71
CA TYR A 137 -3.05 -1.29 16.66
C TYR A 137 -1.55 -1.45 16.89
N GLY A 138 -0.85 -0.34 17.15
CA GLY A 138 0.59 -0.33 17.41
C GLY A 138 1.41 0.07 16.18
N ASN A 139 2.59 -0.56 16.00
CA ASN A 139 3.55 -0.27 14.94
C ASN A 139 4.03 -1.53 14.18
N ALA A 140 3.56 -2.73 14.55
CA ALA A 140 3.92 -3.98 13.91
C ALA A 140 2.66 -4.79 13.59
N TYR A 141 2.15 -4.66 12.36
CA TYR A 141 0.92 -5.31 11.90
C TYR A 141 0.86 -5.45 10.37
N THR A 142 -0.05 -6.28 9.88
CA THR A 142 -0.45 -6.25 8.47
C THR A 142 -1.55 -5.21 8.29
N LEU A 143 -1.27 -4.15 7.54
CA LEU A 143 -2.27 -3.18 7.12
C LEU A 143 -3.00 -3.72 5.90
N ALA A 144 -4.32 -3.90 6.00
CA ALA A 144 -5.10 -4.44 4.91
C ALA A 144 -6.34 -3.59 4.60
N PHE A 145 -6.66 -3.52 3.32
CA PHE A 145 -7.91 -2.96 2.84
C PHE A 145 -8.34 -3.65 1.55
N SER A 146 -9.63 -3.62 1.29
CA SER A 146 -10.19 -4.13 0.04
C SER A 146 -10.77 -3.01 -0.80
N ARG A 147 -10.62 -3.15 -2.13
CA ARG A 147 -11.39 -2.38 -3.11
C ARG A 147 -12.52 -3.26 -3.63
N LEU A 148 -13.75 -2.78 -3.56
CA LEU A 148 -14.95 -3.52 -3.96
C LEU A 148 -15.70 -2.82 -5.09
N LEU A 149 -16.01 -3.57 -6.16
CA LEU A 149 -16.75 -3.08 -7.32
C LEU A 149 -17.51 -4.22 -8.00
N TYR A 150 -18.84 -4.10 -8.14
CA TYR A 150 -19.71 -5.07 -8.84
C TYR A 150 -19.49 -6.53 -8.44
N GLY A 151 -19.48 -6.81 -7.13
CA GLY A 151 -19.32 -8.18 -6.62
C GLY A 151 -17.91 -8.76 -6.79
N ARG A 152 -16.93 -7.93 -7.15
CA ARG A 152 -15.50 -8.26 -7.11
C ARG A 152 -14.84 -7.55 -5.95
N GLU A 153 -13.84 -8.21 -5.39
CA GLU A 153 -13.00 -7.71 -4.31
C GLU A 153 -11.54 -7.88 -4.70
N VAL A 154 -10.78 -6.78 -4.63
CA VAL A 154 -9.32 -6.82 -4.68
C VAL A 154 -8.83 -6.53 -3.27
N LEU A 155 -8.15 -7.48 -2.67
CA LEU A 155 -7.51 -7.35 -1.37
C LEU A 155 -6.10 -6.77 -1.54
N VAL A 156 -5.79 -5.74 -0.77
CA VAL A 156 -4.44 -5.16 -0.66
C VAL A 156 -3.97 -5.38 0.77
N ALA A 157 -2.77 -5.93 0.94
CA ALA A 157 -2.16 -6.13 2.24
C ALA A 157 -0.69 -5.72 2.24
N TYR A 158 -0.28 -5.07 3.33
CA TYR A 158 1.07 -4.57 3.53
C TYR A 158 1.54 -4.92 4.94
N ASN A 159 2.61 -5.70 5.06
CA ASN A 159 3.27 -5.89 6.34
C ASN A 159 4.08 -4.64 6.71
N VAL A 160 3.60 -3.81 7.64
CA VAL A 160 4.31 -2.58 8.03
C VAL A 160 5.50 -2.83 8.96
N SER A 161 5.70 -4.07 9.39
CA SER A 161 6.75 -4.48 10.32
C SER A 161 8.05 -4.83 9.61
N GLU A 162 9.16 -4.65 10.32
CA GLU A 162 10.50 -5.15 9.98
C GLU A 162 10.66 -6.67 10.21
N HIS A 163 9.61 -7.34 10.70
CA HIS A 163 9.59 -8.78 10.93
C HIS A 163 8.55 -9.45 10.06
N ALA A 164 8.79 -10.72 9.72
CA ALA A 164 7.80 -11.53 9.02
C ALA A 164 6.53 -11.67 9.87
N ARG A 165 5.38 -11.69 9.21
CA ARG A 165 4.06 -11.80 9.85
C ARG A 165 3.21 -12.86 9.18
N SER A 166 2.38 -13.51 9.98
CA SER A 166 1.39 -14.49 9.54
C SER A 166 0.05 -14.06 10.09
N ASP A 167 -0.69 -13.25 9.34
CA ASP A 167 -1.99 -12.71 9.77
C ASP A 167 -3.13 -13.27 8.92
N SER A 168 -4.27 -13.51 9.55
CA SER A 168 -5.53 -13.78 8.84
C SER A 168 -6.25 -12.47 8.59
N VAL A 169 -6.66 -12.21 7.35
CA VAL A 169 -7.28 -10.95 6.93
C VAL A 169 -8.72 -11.20 6.50
N ILE A 170 -9.68 -10.48 7.07
CA ILE A 170 -11.10 -10.59 6.69
C ILE A 170 -11.30 -10.15 5.24
N ILE A 171 -12.14 -10.89 4.52
CA ILE A 171 -12.65 -10.55 3.18
C ILE A 171 -14.18 -10.59 3.17
N ASP A 172 -14.80 -10.09 2.11
CA ASP A 172 -16.25 -9.99 2.02
C ASP A 172 -16.90 -11.37 1.87
N ARG A 173 -17.61 -11.80 2.91
CA ARG A 173 -18.31 -13.08 2.93
C ARG A 173 -19.42 -13.23 1.89
N SER A 174 -19.97 -12.12 1.38
CA SER A 174 -21.02 -12.16 0.37
C SER A 174 -20.45 -12.36 -1.05
N ILE A 175 -19.16 -12.08 -1.22
CA ILE A 175 -18.42 -12.26 -2.47
C ILE A 175 -17.71 -13.63 -2.47
N HIS A 176 -17.14 -14.04 -1.34
CA HIS A 176 -16.28 -15.22 -1.26
C HIS A 176 -16.91 -16.39 -0.50
N SER A 177 -16.81 -17.59 -1.08
CA SER A 177 -17.19 -18.86 -0.44
C SER A 177 -15.98 -19.53 0.22
N ALA A 178 -16.22 -20.33 1.27
CA ALA A 178 -15.17 -21.16 1.87
C ALA A 178 -14.67 -22.19 0.83
N GLY A 179 -13.36 -22.43 0.79
CA GLY A 179 -12.72 -23.27 -0.22
C GLY A 179 -12.53 -22.60 -1.59
N GLY A 180 -12.98 -21.34 -1.75
CA GLY A 180 -12.56 -20.49 -2.87
C GLY A 180 -11.09 -20.08 -2.72
N GLU A 181 -10.59 -19.29 -3.67
CA GLU A 181 -9.20 -18.84 -3.68
C GLU A 181 -9.12 -17.37 -4.10
N LEU A 182 -8.11 -16.65 -3.57
CA LEU A 182 -7.66 -15.35 -4.07
C LEU A 182 -6.29 -15.53 -4.72
N ARG A 183 -6.12 -15.09 -5.97
CA ARG A 183 -4.85 -15.19 -6.70
C ARG A 183 -4.02 -13.94 -6.50
N TYR A 184 -2.70 -14.11 -6.41
CA TYR A 184 -1.80 -12.97 -6.37
C TYR A 184 -1.79 -12.23 -7.73
N LEU A 185 -2.08 -10.94 -7.68
CA LEU A 185 -1.82 -10.00 -8.78
C LEU A 185 -0.43 -9.37 -8.63
N TYR A 186 0.08 -9.26 -7.41
CA TYR A 186 1.39 -8.69 -7.09
C TYR A 186 1.95 -9.28 -5.80
N GLY A 187 3.28 -9.34 -5.72
CA GLY A 187 4.01 -9.60 -4.47
C GLY A 187 3.99 -11.05 -3.99
N GLY A 188 3.45 -11.98 -4.78
CA GLY A 188 3.40 -13.42 -4.52
C GLY A 188 3.03 -14.19 -5.77
N GLU A 189 3.05 -15.53 -5.67
CA GLU A 189 2.68 -16.44 -6.76
C GLU A 189 1.54 -17.36 -6.34
N GLY A 190 0.77 -17.85 -7.31
CA GLY A 190 -0.31 -18.79 -7.06
C GLY A 190 -1.54 -18.14 -6.41
N ALA A 191 -2.13 -18.84 -5.44
CA ALA A 191 -3.36 -18.43 -4.79
C ALA A 191 -3.37 -18.80 -3.30
N VAL A 192 -4.17 -18.08 -2.52
CA VAL A 192 -4.44 -18.38 -1.11
C VAL A 192 -5.89 -18.85 -0.94
N ALA A 193 -6.07 -19.90 -0.16
CA ALA A 193 -7.39 -20.46 0.10
C ALA A 193 -8.23 -19.56 1.02
N VAL A 194 -9.48 -19.36 0.65
CA VAL A 194 -10.49 -18.69 1.47
C VAL A 194 -10.97 -19.64 2.55
N GLN A 195 -10.81 -19.23 3.80
CA GLN A 195 -11.20 -19.97 4.99
C GLN A 195 -12.45 -19.34 5.62
N ALA A 196 -13.09 -20.10 6.49
CA ALA A 196 -14.23 -19.66 7.28
C ALA A 196 -13.95 -19.85 8.78
N SER A 197 -14.50 -18.95 9.60
CA SER A 197 -14.55 -19.17 11.05
C SER A 197 -15.42 -20.39 11.37
N SER A 198 -15.26 -20.96 12.57
CA SER A 198 -16.00 -22.14 13.03
C SER A 198 -17.52 -21.94 13.03
N ASP A 199 -17.99 -20.73 13.29
CA ASP A 199 -19.41 -20.33 13.22
C ASP A 199 -19.89 -19.94 11.80
N GLY A 200 -18.98 -19.99 10.83
CA GLY A 200 -19.22 -19.67 9.42
C GLY A 200 -19.49 -18.19 9.13
N GLN A 201 -19.42 -17.29 10.12
CA GLN A 201 -19.79 -15.88 9.95
C GLN A 201 -18.72 -15.05 9.24
N VAL A 202 -17.45 -15.40 9.41
CA VAL A 202 -16.30 -14.70 8.85
C VAL A 202 -15.75 -15.46 7.64
N ARG A 203 -15.26 -14.71 6.65
CA ARG A 203 -14.37 -15.22 5.59
C ARG A 203 -13.04 -14.49 5.70
N TYR A 204 -11.96 -15.24 5.58
CA TYR A 204 -10.62 -14.68 5.67
C TYR A 204 -9.64 -15.46 4.80
N VAL A 205 -8.50 -14.85 4.52
CA VAL A 205 -7.33 -15.52 3.96
C VAL A 205 -6.15 -15.35 4.91
N ARG A 206 -5.32 -16.39 5.00
CA ARG A 206 -4.06 -16.32 5.76
C ARG A 206 -2.96 -15.83 4.84
N LEU A 207 -2.24 -14.80 5.26
CA LEU A 207 -1.13 -14.22 4.53
C LEU A 207 0.15 -14.34 5.36
N ASP A 208 1.12 -15.06 4.81
CA ASP A 208 2.47 -15.15 5.35
C ASP A 208 3.34 -14.14 4.57
N LEU A 209 3.64 -13.02 5.22
CA LEU A 209 4.30 -11.86 4.61
C LEU A 209 5.70 -11.67 5.20
N ALA A 210 6.70 -11.55 4.34
CA ALA A 210 8.04 -11.10 4.70
C ALA A 210 8.03 -9.65 5.22
N PRO A 211 9.09 -9.18 5.91
CA PRO A 211 9.23 -7.78 6.31
C PRO A 211 8.94 -6.83 5.15
N HIS A 212 8.14 -5.81 5.40
CA HIS A 212 7.75 -4.79 4.41
C HIS A 212 7.06 -5.31 3.13
N GLN A 213 6.67 -6.58 3.07
CA GLN A 213 6.07 -7.14 1.86
C GLN A 213 4.69 -6.54 1.60
N PHE A 214 4.50 -6.14 0.34
CA PHE A 214 3.24 -5.62 -0.19
C PHE A 214 2.67 -6.60 -1.20
N VAL A 215 1.38 -6.93 -1.06
CA VAL A 215 0.69 -7.89 -1.92
C VAL A 215 -0.67 -7.36 -2.37
N ILE A 216 -1.07 -7.76 -3.57
CA ILE A 216 -2.40 -7.51 -4.13
C ILE A 216 -2.97 -8.86 -4.54
N LEU A 217 -4.20 -9.16 -4.12
CA LEU A 217 -4.89 -10.40 -4.46
C LEU A 217 -6.32 -10.12 -4.97
N GLU A 218 -6.82 -10.98 -5.86
CA GLU A 218 -8.19 -10.96 -6.39
C GLU A 218 -8.74 -12.38 -6.63
#